data_AF-A0A8X6TML8-F1
#
_entry.id   AF-A0A8X6TML8-F1
#
_cell.length_a   1.000
_cell.length_b   1.000
_cell.length_c   1.000
_cell.angle_alpha   90.00
_cell.angle_beta   90.00
_cell.angle_gamma   90.00
#
_symmetry.space_group_name_H-M   'P 1'
#
loop_
_entity.id
_entity.type
_entity.pdbx_description
1 polymer ?
#
loop_
_entity_poly.entity_id
_entity_poly.type
_entity_poly.pdbx_seq_one_letter_code
_entity_poly.pdbx_strand_id
1 'polypeptide(L)'
;MEISEIHVLMKYEFIRGATTRQAVANINSVFIIQVATNATVDRWFKKFRSGDFDLSNEPRGRPKTQVDNDVLKTTVKANFCQSARELSIMYNVSKQTILTHLEQIGKVKSWTSGYRLN
;
A
#
# COMPACT_ATOMS: atom_id res chain seq x y z
N MET A 1 1.30 6.47 20.43
CA MET A 1 2.43 5.56 20.22
C MET A 1 2.46 5.23 18.77
N GLU A 2 3.55 5.60 18.10
CA GLU A 2 3.73 5.29 16.68
C GLU A 2 4.03 3.80 16.53
N ILE A 3 3.55 3.17 15.46
CA ILE A 3 3.78 1.75 15.18
C ILE A 3 5.29 1.42 15.15
N SER A 4 6.12 2.41 14.80
CA SER A 4 7.59 2.32 14.82
C SER A 4 8.17 2.03 16.21
N GLU A 5 7.59 2.59 17.28
CA GLU A 5 8.10 2.42 18.65
C GLU A 5 7.96 0.97 19.14
N ILE A 6 6.88 0.30 18.73
CA ILE A 6 6.63 -1.11 19.06
C ILE A 6 7.65 -2.03 18.39
N HIS A 7 8.00 -1.76 17.12
CA HIS A 7 8.97 -2.58 16.39
C HIS A 7 10.37 -2.49 17.02
N VAL A 8 10.74 -1.32 17.56
CA VAL A 8 12.00 -1.15 18.32
C VAL A 8 12.01 -2.04 19.55
N LEU A 9 10.92 -2.07 20.32
CA LEU A 9 10.80 -2.93 21.51
C LEU A 9 10.81 -4.42 21.16
N MET A 10 10.14 -4.81 20.08
CA MET A 10 10.20 -6.19 19.59
C MET A 10 11.63 -6.59 19.22
N LYS A 11 12.39 -5.71 18.56
CA LYS A 11 13.81 -5.95 18.25
C LYS A 11 14.66 -6.07 19.52
N TYR A 12 14.42 -5.21 20.50
CA TYR A 12 15.10 -5.26 21.80
C TYR A 12 14.87 -6.60 22.53
N GLU A 13 13.61 -7.03 22.63
CA GLU A 13 13.25 -8.31 23.25
C GLU A 13 13.85 -9.51 22.49
N PHE A 14 13.89 -9.43 21.15
CA PHE A 14 14.53 -10.45 20.32
C PHE A 14 16.04 -10.57 20.60
N ILE A 15 16.76 -9.45 20.63
CA ILE A 15 18.21 -9.42 20.90
C ILE A 15 18.53 -9.95 22.30
N ARG A 16 17.63 -9.73 23.27
CA ARG A 16 17.74 -10.27 24.63
C ARG A 16 17.44 -11.77 24.73
N GLY A 17 17.01 -12.42 23.64
CA GLY A 17 16.65 -13.83 23.62
C GLY A 17 15.31 -14.16 24.28
N ALA A 18 14.41 -13.18 24.40
CA ALA A 18 13.06 -13.44 24.91
C ALA A 18 12.29 -14.32 23.93
N THR A 19 11.40 -15.17 24.46
CA THR A 19 10.41 -15.87 23.63
C THR A 19 9.29 -14.93 23.20
N THR A 20 8.53 -15.29 22.16
CA THR A 20 7.35 -14.52 21.70
C THR A 20 6.39 -14.20 22.85
N ARG A 21 6.10 -15.18 23.71
CA ARG A 21 5.18 -15.01 24.84
C ARG A 21 5.73 -14.04 25.88
N GLN A 22 7.02 -14.12 26.19
CA GLN A 22 7.68 -13.18 27.11
C GLN A 22 7.69 -11.77 26.53
N ALA A 23 8.05 -11.61 25.26
CA ALA A 23 8.06 -10.32 24.59
C ALA A 23 6.67 -9.66 24.58
N VAL A 24 5.60 -10.42 24.29
CA VAL A 24 4.22 -9.92 24.37
C VAL A 24 3.86 -9.48 25.78
N ALA A 25 4.19 -10.29 26.80
CA ALA A 25 3.91 -9.95 28.19
C ALA A 25 4.70 -8.70 28.63
N ASN A 26 5.99 -8.62 28.30
CA ASN A 26 6.87 -7.50 28.65
C ASN A 26 6.38 -6.21 28.00
N ILE A 27 6.11 -6.23 26.69
CA ILE A 27 5.61 -5.06 25.95
C ILE A 27 4.25 -4.62 26.51
N ASN A 28 3.30 -5.53 26.66
CA ASN A 28 1.96 -5.18 27.16
C ASN A 28 1.95 -4.88 28.68
N SER A 29 3.01 -5.18 29.43
CA SER A 29 3.12 -4.76 30.83
C SER A 29 3.50 -3.28 30.97
N VAL A 30 4.23 -2.76 29.98
CA VAL A 30 4.64 -1.34 29.93
C VAL A 30 3.52 -0.46 29.37
N PHE A 31 2.68 -1.01 28.48
CA PHE A 31 1.58 -0.27 27.85
C PHE A 31 0.22 -0.74 28.36
N ILE A 32 -0.57 0.21 28.88
CA ILE A 32 -1.93 -0.02 29.40
C ILE A 32 -2.87 -0.62 28.33
N ILE A 33 -2.60 -0.34 27.05
CA ILE A 33 -3.29 -0.93 25.91
C ILE A 33 -2.47 -2.13 25.45
N GLN A 34 -3.12 -3.28 25.22
CA GLN A 34 -2.45 -4.46 24.67
C GLN A 34 -2.10 -4.25 23.19
N VAL A 35 -0.93 -3.68 22.92
CA VAL A 35 -0.53 -3.29 21.56
C VAL A 35 0.25 -4.39 20.84
N ALA A 36 0.86 -5.32 21.58
CA ALA A 36 1.52 -6.49 21.01
C ALA A 36 0.63 -7.73 21.07
N THR A 37 0.40 -8.38 19.94
CA THR A 37 -0.21 -9.72 19.88
C THR A 37 0.86 -10.77 19.58
N ASN A 38 0.60 -12.03 19.95
CA ASN A 38 1.50 -13.14 19.62
C ASN A 38 1.77 -13.23 18.11
N ALA A 39 0.75 -13.00 17.27
CA ALA A 39 0.87 -13.05 15.82
C ALA A 39 1.81 -11.95 15.29
N THR A 40 1.67 -10.72 15.79
CA THR A 40 2.52 -9.60 15.39
C THR A 40 3.98 -9.84 15.81
N VAL A 41 4.22 -10.24 17.07
CA VAL A 41 5.57 -10.49 17.58
C VAL A 41 6.22 -11.67 16.85
N ASP A 42 5.50 -12.76 16.61
CA ASP A 42 6.04 -13.93 15.89
C ASP A 42 6.45 -13.58 14.44
N ARG A 43 5.64 -12.80 13.73
CA ARG A 43 5.99 -12.30 12.39
C ARG A 43 7.32 -11.51 12.41
N TRP A 44 7.48 -10.61 13.37
CA TRP A 44 8.70 -9.83 13.53
C TRP A 44 9.90 -10.70 13.93
N PHE A 45 9.72 -11.65 14.84
CA PHE A 45 10.79 -12.56 15.24
C PHE A 45 11.22 -13.50 14.11
N LYS A 46 10.31 -13.88 13.21
CA LYS A 46 10.66 -14.61 11.98
C LYS A 46 11.53 -13.74 11.07
N LYS A 47 11.17 -12.47 10.87
CA LYS A 47 11.94 -11.48 10.10
C LYS A 47 13.36 -11.28 10.70
N PHE A 48 13.46 -11.13 12.01
CA PHE A 48 14.77 -11.00 12.68
C PHE A 48 15.61 -12.28 12.60
N ARG A 49 14.98 -13.47 12.67
CA ARG A 49 15.67 -14.75 12.47
C ARG A 49 16.23 -14.91 11.06
N SER A 50 15.64 -14.28 10.04
CA SER A 50 16.21 -14.24 8.69
C SER A 50 17.29 -13.16 8.52
N GLY A 51 17.70 -12.47 9.59
CA GLY A 51 18.73 -11.43 9.57
C GLY A 51 18.24 -10.06 9.09
N ASP A 52 16.94 -9.89 8.86
CA ASP A 52 16.36 -8.62 8.44
C ASP A 52 15.88 -7.84 9.68
N PHE A 53 16.59 -6.78 10.01
CA PHE A 53 16.31 -5.91 11.16
C PHE A 53 15.71 -4.55 10.76
N ASP A 54 15.24 -4.41 9.52
CA ASP A 54 14.55 -3.21 9.10
C ASP A 54 13.20 -3.07 9.82
N LEU A 55 13.03 -1.97 10.55
CA LEU A 55 11.83 -1.67 11.33
C LEU A 55 10.78 -0.89 10.52
N SER A 56 11.13 -0.51 9.29
CA SER A 56 10.20 0.16 8.39
C SER A 56 9.04 -0.76 8.03
N ASN A 57 7.86 -0.17 7.84
CA ASN A 57 6.78 -0.90 7.21
C ASN A 57 7.14 -1.05 5.73
N GLU A 58 7.17 -2.29 5.25
CA GLU A 58 7.20 -2.53 3.82
C GLU A 58 6.07 -1.73 3.14
N PRO A 59 6.34 -1.11 1.99
CA PRO A 59 5.30 -0.44 1.23
C PRO A 59 4.16 -1.44 1.01
N ARG A 60 2.99 -1.15 1.58
CA ARG A 60 1.80 -1.95 1.33
C ARG A 60 1.46 -1.79 -0.15
N GLY A 61 1.91 -2.74 -0.97
CA GLY A 61 1.66 -2.73 -2.39
C GLY A 61 0.16 -2.84 -2.64
N ARG A 62 -0.44 -1.79 -3.18
CA ARG A 62 -1.65 -1.96 -3.99
C ARG A 62 -1.23 -2.82 -5.20
N PRO A 63 -2.00 -3.84 -5.61
CA PRO A 63 -1.70 -4.57 -6.82
C PRO A 63 -1.43 -3.58 -7.96
N LYS A 64 -0.30 -3.73 -8.65
CA LYS A 64 0.00 -2.90 -9.82
C LYS A 64 -1.15 -3.10 -10.80
N THR A 65 -1.79 -2.00 -11.18
CA THR A 65 -2.81 -1.99 -12.21
C THR A 65 -2.16 -2.32 -13.55
N GLN A 66 -2.81 -3.16 -14.35
CA GLN A 66 -2.29 -3.62 -15.65
C GLN A 66 -2.25 -2.53 -16.75
N VAL A 67 -2.59 -1.29 -16.41
CA VAL A 67 -2.63 -0.19 -17.36
C VAL A 67 -1.27 0.48 -17.42
N ASP A 68 -0.62 0.35 -18.57
CA ASP A 68 0.61 1.08 -18.88
C ASP A 68 0.28 2.55 -19.22
N ASN A 69 0.88 3.47 -18.47
CA ASN A 69 0.66 4.90 -18.62
C ASN A 69 1.16 5.46 -19.95
N ASP A 70 2.23 4.90 -20.53
CA ASP A 70 2.76 5.37 -21.81
C ASP A 70 1.89 4.92 -22.98
N VAL A 71 1.36 3.70 -22.90
CA VAL A 71 0.38 3.17 -23.85
C VAL A 71 -0.92 3.98 -23.76
N LEU A 72 -1.44 4.19 -22.55
CA LEU A 72 -2.65 5.01 -22.33
C LEU A 72 -2.47 6.44 -22.85
N LYS A 73 -1.30 7.06 -22.60
CA LYS A 73 -0.97 8.40 -23.10
C LYS A 73 -0.99 8.45 -24.62
N THR A 74 -0.50 7.41 -25.29
CA THR A 74 -0.48 7.30 -26.75
C THR A 74 -1.90 7.14 -27.31
N THR A 75 -2.72 6.27 -26.73
CA THR A 75 -4.13 6.10 -27.13
C THR A 75 -4.92 7.40 -26.99
N VAL A 76 -4.76 8.11 -25.87
CA VAL A 76 -5.46 9.38 -25.61
C VAL A 76 -4.98 10.51 -26.52
N LYS A 77 -3.70 10.51 -26.92
CA LYS A 77 -3.17 11.47 -27.91
C LYS A 77 -3.67 11.18 -29.33
N ALA A 78 -3.86 9.90 -29.67
CA ALA A 78 -4.39 9.50 -30.98
C ALA A 78 -5.87 9.85 -31.14
N ASN A 79 -6.65 9.77 -30.05
CA ASN A 79 -8.06 10.16 -30.06
C ASN A 79 -8.48 10.85 -28.76
N PHE A 80 -8.55 12.18 -28.81
CA PHE A 80 -8.95 13.01 -27.67
C PHE A 80 -10.44 12.95 -27.34
N CYS A 81 -11.27 12.24 -28.11
CA CYS A 81 -12.71 12.13 -27.87
C CYS A 81 -13.09 10.89 -27.04
N GLN A 82 -12.14 9.98 -26.74
CA GLN A 82 -12.43 8.76 -25.99
C GLN A 82 -12.73 9.05 -24.52
N SER A 83 -13.93 8.69 -24.10
CA SER A 83 -14.35 8.78 -22.71
C SER A 83 -13.63 7.77 -21.83
N ALA A 84 -13.51 8.07 -20.53
CA ALA A 84 -13.00 7.13 -19.54
C ALA A 84 -13.78 5.79 -19.50
N ARG A 85 -15.05 5.79 -19.93
CA ARG A 85 -15.86 4.56 -20.03
C ARG A 85 -15.40 3.69 -21.19
N GLU A 86 -15.15 4.25 -22.36
CA GLU A 86 -14.65 3.50 -23.52
C GLU A 86 -13.25 2.96 -23.27
N LEU A 87 -12.38 3.76 -22.66
CA LEU A 87 -11.05 3.31 -22.22
C LEU A 87 -11.15 2.18 -21.19
N SER A 88 -12.11 2.22 -20.26
CA SER A 88 -12.28 1.15 -19.28
C SER A 88 -12.62 -0.21 -19.92
N ILE A 89 -13.44 -0.18 -20.99
CA ILE A 89 -13.77 -1.37 -21.77
C ILE A 89 -12.55 -1.85 -22.55
N MET A 90 -11.82 -0.94 -23.21
CA MET A 90 -10.64 -1.26 -24.01
C MET A 90 -9.51 -1.91 -23.20
N TYR A 91 -9.23 -1.38 -22.01
CA TYR A 91 -8.19 -1.88 -21.12
C TYR A 91 -8.69 -2.97 -20.17
N ASN A 92 -9.97 -3.34 -20.24
CA ASN A 92 -10.62 -4.31 -19.36
C ASN A 92 -10.36 -4.05 -17.86
N VAL A 93 -10.47 -2.78 -17.46
CA VAL A 93 -10.29 -2.34 -16.06
C VAL A 93 -11.47 -1.49 -15.63
N SER A 94 -11.56 -1.21 -14.33
CA SER A 94 -12.58 -0.30 -13.83
C SER A 94 -12.40 1.12 -14.40
N LYS A 95 -13.50 1.85 -14.60
CA LYS A 95 -13.48 3.28 -14.95
C LYS A 95 -12.62 4.09 -13.96
N GLN A 96 -12.68 3.75 -12.67
CA GLN A 96 -11.90 4.43 -11.64
C GLN A 96 -10.39 4.24 -11.84
N THR A 97 -9.97 3.04 -12.24
CA THR A 97 -8.58 2.75 -12.61
C THR A 97 -8.12 3.68 -13.73
N ILE A 98 -8.88 3.77 -14.83
CA ILE A 98 -8.57 4.67 -15.94
C ILE A 98 -8.44 6.13 -15.48
N LEU A 99 -9.37 6.63 -14.68
CA LEU A 99 -9.32 8.00 -14.17
C LEU A 99 -8.04 8.27 -13.37
N THR A 100 -7.67 7.36 -12.47
CA THR A 100 -6.41 7.47 -11.70
C THR A 100 -5.18 7.48 -12.62
N HIS A 101 -5.15 6.65 -13.66
CA HIS A 101 -4.04 6.65 -14.62
C HIS A 101 -3.99 7.94 -15.47
N LEU A 102 -5.14 8.47 -15.89
CA LEU A 102 -5.23 9.75 -16.60
C LEU A 102 -4.76 10.93 -15.73
N GLU A 103 -5.05 10.90 -14.43
CA GLU A 103 -4.54 11.86 -13.45
C GLU A 103 -3.01 11.80 -13.35
N GLN A 104 -2.43 10.60 -13.27
CA GLN A 104 -0.99 10.39 -13.22
C GLN A 104 -0.26 10.88 -14.48
N ILE A 105 -0.89 10.81 -15.64
CA ILE A 105 -0.35 11.31 -16.92
C ILE A 105 -0.51 12.84 -17.08
N GLY A 106 -1.22 13.50 -16.15
CA GLY A 106 -1.35 14.95 -16.07
C GLY A 106 -2.57 15.57 -16.80
N LYS A 107 -3.59 14.79 -17.16
CA LYS A 107 -4.80 15.30 -17.87
C LYS A 107 -6.05 15.33 -16.98
N VAL A 108 -6.04 16.16 -15.94
CA VAL A 108 -7.14 16.21 -14.95
C VAL A 108 -8.29 17.15 -15.35
N LYS A 109 -8.06 18.19 -16.15
CA LYS A 109 -9.05 19.28 -16.26
C LYS A 109 -10.13 19.15 -17.36
N SER A 110 -10.01 18.25 -18.33
CA SER A 110 -10.95 18.21 -19.48
C SER A 110 -12.00 17.10 -19.45
N TRP A 111 -11.91 16.13 -18.53
CA TRP A 111 -12.74 14.92 -18.56
C TRP A 111 -13.74 14.79 -17.41
N THR A 112 -13.64 15.65 -16.40
CA THR A 112 -14.51 15.65 -15.23
C THR A 112 -15.85 16.35 -15.48
N SER A 113 -16.00 17.11 -16.57
CA SER A 113 -17.30 17.70 -16.94
C SER A 113 -18.09 16.72 -17.79
N GLY A 114 -18.90 15.89 -17.11
CA GLY A 114 -19.91 15.06 -17.74
C GLY A 114 -21.05 15.91 -18.28
N TYR A 115 -20.89 16.48 -19.47
CA TYR A 115 -22.01 16.88 -20.34
C TYR A 115 -21.63 16.59 -21.79
N ARG A 116 -22.32 15.60 -22.36
CA ARG A 116 -22.35 15.35 -23.80
C ARG A 116 -23.45 16.26 -24.35
N LEU A 117 -23.09 17.34 -25.06
CA LEU A 117 -24.02 17.98 -25.97
C LEU A 117 -23.90 17.29 -27.32
N ASN A 118 -25.06 16.83 -27.79
CA ASN A 118 -25.38 16.05 -28.99
C ASN A 118 -25.14 14.54 -28.88
#